data_AF-A0A957J5D6-F1
#
_entry.id   AF-A0A957J5D6-F1
#
_cell.length_a   1.000
_cell.length_b   1.000
_cell.length_c   1.000
_cell.angle_alpha   90.00
_cell.angle_beta   90.00
_cell.angle_gamma   90.00
#
_symmetry.space_group_name_H-M   'P 1'
#
loop_
_entity.id
_entity.type
_entity.pdbx_description
1 polymer ?
#
loop_
_entity_poly.entity_id
_entity_poly.type
_entity_poly.pdbx_seq_one_letter_code
_entity_poly.pdbx_strand_id
1 'polypeptide(L)' 'FVLVGTAVNVIDASALETLESLIHELRDANVEFHLAAIKGPVLDRLRHIGFVDEIGADHIHLSTHDAMKAIGCVAA' A
#
# COMPACT_ATOMS: atom_id res chain seq x y z
N PHE A 1 1.69 2.54 -8.99
CA PHE A 1 2.86 2.60 -8.08
C PHE A 1 2.77 1.47 -7.07
N VAL A 2 3.83 0.69 -6.85
CA VAL A 2 3.83 -0.41 -5.87
C VAL A 2 4.84 -0.09 -4.77
N LEU A 3 4.37 0.11 -3.54
CA LEU A 3 5.22 0.22 -2.36
C LEU A 3 5.42 -1.16 -1.72
N VAL A 4 6.65 -1.64 -1.70
CA VAL A 4 7.02 -2.95 -1.12
C VAL A 4 7.55 -2.74 0.30
N GLY A 5 6.84 -3.27 1.31
CA GLY A 5 7.18 -3.06 2.71
C GLY A 5 7.71 -4.29 3.45
N THR A 6 8.38 -5.22 2.78
CA THR A 6 8.90 -6.48 3.38
C THR A 6 9.75 -6.27 4.64
N ALA A 7 10.49 -5.17 4.71
CA ALA A 7 11.36 -4.80 5.82
C ALA A 7 10.75 -3.77 6.80
N VAL A 8 9.48 -3.38 6.61
CA VAL A 8 8.81 -2.38 7.45
C VAL A 8 8.20 -3.07 8.68
N ASN A 9 8.62 -2.63 9.87
CA ASN A 9 8.13 -3.18 11.14
C ASN A 9 7.12 -2.26 11.85
N VAL A 10 7.18 -0.96 11.57
CA VAL A 10 6.38 0.08 12.21
C VAL A 10 6.16 1.19 11.18
N ILE A 11 4.97 1.76 11.20
CA ILE A 11 4.63 3.02 10.53
C ILE A 11 4.10 3.92 11.64
N ASP A 12 4.81 5.00 11.92
CA ASP A 12 4.38 6.04 12.84
C ASP A 12 3.59 7.14 12.11
N ALA A 13 3.10 8.13 12.86
CA ALA A 13 2.27 9.19 12.32
C ALA A 13 2.96 10.00 11.21
N SER A 14 4.25 10.31 11.35
CA SER A 14 4.96 11.12 10.35
C SER A 14 5.13 10.38 9.02
N ALA A 15 5.34 9.06 9.08
CA ALA A 15 5.38 8.21 7.90
C ALA A 15 4.00 8.07 7.24
N LEU A 16 2.93 8.02 8.04
CA LEU A 16 1.56 7.97 7.54
C LEU A 16 1.19 9.27 6.79
N GLU A 17 1.45 10.43 7.38
CA GLU A 17 1.20 11.73 6.73
C GLU A 17 1.95 11.86 5.39
N THR A 18 3.18 11.33 5.35
CA THR A 18 3.97 11.28 4.11
C THR A 18 3.34 10.36 3.07
N LEU A 19 2.82 9.20 3.49
CA LEU A 19 2.13 8.27 2.60
C LEU A 19 0.82 8.85 2.05
N GLU A 20 0.03 9.50 2.89
CA GLU A 20 -1.22 10.17 2.49
C GLU A 20 -0.94 11.27 1.45
N SER A 21 0.10 12.08 1.68
CA SER A 21 0.54 13.10 0.71
C SER A 21 0.95 12.48 -0.63
N LEU A 22 1.76 11.41 -0.58
CA LEU A 22 2.20 10.69 -1.77
C LEU A 22 1.01 10.08 -2.54
N ILE A 23 0.05 9.49 -1.82
CA ILE A 23 -1.17 8.91 -2.42
C ILE A 23 -1.98 10.00 -3.13
N HIS A 24 -2.12 11.18 -2.51
CA HIS A 24 -2.81 12.31 -3.12
C HIS A 24 -2.11 12.79 -4.41
N GLU A 25 -0.79 12.95 -4.39
CA GLU A 25 -0.01 13.33 -5.59
C GLU A 25 -0.13 12.29 -6.71
N LEU A 26 -0.06 10.99 -6.36
CA LEU A 26 -0.23 9.91 -7.34
C LEU A 26 -1.64 9.92 -7.94
N ARG A 27 -2.68 10.16 -7.14
CA ARG A 27 -4.06 10.26 -7.64
C ARG A 27 -4.25 11.43 -8.60
N ASP A 28 -3.69 12.60 -8.30
CA ASP A 28 -3.72 13.77 -9.21
C ASP A 28 -3.05 13.44 -10.56
N ALA A 29 -1.97 12.65 -10.52
CA ALA A 29 -1.29 12.13 -11.70
C ALA A 29 -1.99 10.93 -12.38
N ASN A 30 -3.19 10.51 -11.94
CA ASN A 30 -3.89 9.32 -12.41
C ASN A 30 -3.08 8.01 -12.27
N VAL A 31 -2.27 7.92 -11.21
CA VAL A 31 -1.48 6.73 -10.86
C VAL A 31 -2.07 6.08 -9.62
N GLU A 32 -2.43 4.81 -9.74
CA GLU A 32 -2.92 4.03 -8.60
C GLU A 32 -1.79 3.66 -7.64
N PHE A 33 -2.07 3.67 -6.33
CA PHE A 33 -1.13 3.23 -5.30
C PHE A 33 -1.51 1.83 -4.81
N HIS A 34 -0.56 0.91 -4.81
CA HIS A 34 -0.69 -0.43 -4.27
C HIS A 34 0.37 -0.69 -3.19
N LEU A 35 -0.04 -1.38 -2.13
CA LEU A 35 0.83 -1.73 -1.01
C LEU A 35 1.03 -3.24 -0.98
N ALA A 36 2.29 -3.69 -0.91
CA ALA A 36 2.63 -5.10 -0.99
C ALA A 36 3.54 -5.56 0.15
N ALA A 37 3.36 -6.81 0.57
CA ALA A 37 4.24 -7.53 1.49
C ALA A 37 4.44 -6.84 2.84
N ILE A 38 3.36 -6.27 3.39
CA ILE A 38 3.34 -5.69 4.73
C ILE A 38 3.20 -6.78 5.78
N LYS A 39 3.97 -6.66 6.87
CA LYS A 39 3.87 -7.57 8.01
C LYS A 39 2.48 -7.49 8.64
N GLY A 40 1.92 -8.64 9.01
CA GLY A 40 0.58 -8.74 9.64
C GLY A 40 0.32 -7.68 10.72
N PRO A 41 1.17 -7.59 11.76
CA PRO A 41 0.99 -6.60 12.83
C PRO A 41 0.97 -5.13 12.36
N VAL A 42 1.67 -4.81 11.27
CA VAL A 42 1.65 -3.46 10.67
C VAL A 42 0.36 -3.25 9.91
N LEU A 43 -0.05 -4.22 9.10
CA LEU A 43 -1.29 -4.16 8.33
C LEU A 43 -2.52 -4.06 9.25
N ASP A 44 -2.54 -4.80 10.37
CA ASP A 44 -3.62 -4.72 11.36
C ASP A 44 -3.71 -3.33 11.97
N ARG A 45 -2.57 -2.66 12.24
CA ARG A 45 -2.58 -1.27 12.71
C ARG A 45 -3.12 -0.33 11.63
N LEU A 46 -2.69 -0.47 10.38
CA LEU A 46 -3.19 0.33 9.26
C LEU A 46 -4.70 0.15 9.04
N ARG A 47 -5.24 -1.07 9.21
CA ARG A 47 -6.68 -1.33 9.19
C ARG A 47 -7.41 -0.63 10.32
N HIS A 48 -6.86 -0.70 11.54
CA HIS A 48 -7.50 -0.12 12.72
C HIS A 48 -7.66 1.41 12.63
N ILE A 49 -6.71 2.08 11.98
CA ILE A 49 -6.75 3.54 11.76
C ILE A 49 -7.48 3.95 10.48
N GLY A 50 -8.07 3.00 9.73
CA GLY A 50 -8.83 3.29 8.52
C GLY A 50 -8.00 3.49 7.24
N PHE A 51 -6.66 3.44 7.31
CA PHE A 51 -5.80 3.66 6.14
C PHE A 51 -6.07 2.65 5.00
N VAL A 52 -6.38 1.40 5.35
CA VAL A 52 -6.71 0.37 4.33
C VAL A 52 -8.04 0.67 3.61
N ASP A 53 -8.98 1.31 4.30
CA ASP A 53 -10.27 1.71 3.70
C ASP A 53 -10.05 2.88 2.72
N GLU A 54 -9.19 3.84 3.07
CA GLU A 54 -8.84 4.98 2.21
C GLU A 54 -8.21 4.58 0.88
N ILE A 55 -7.34 3.58 0.89
CA ILE A 55 -6.63 3.11 -0.32
C ILE A 55 -7.42 2.06 -1.11
N GLY A 56 -8.36 1.35 -0.48
CA GLY A 56 -9.09 0.23 -1.07
C GLY A 56 -8.45 -1.13 -0.77
N ALA A 57 -9.27 -2.11 -0.39
CA ALA A 57 -8.80 -3.44 0.01
C ALA A 57 -8.15 -4.21 -1.16
N ASP A 58 -8.62 -3.98 -2.38
CA ASP A 58 -8.08 -4.52 -3.64
C ASP A 58 -6.68 -3.99 -3.98
N HIS A 59 -6.22 -2.94 -3.28
CA HIS A 59 -4.88 -2.38 -3.44
C HIS A 59 -3.87 -2.89 -2.39
N ILE A 60 -4.30 -3.82 -1.52
CA ILE A 60 -3.45 -4.50 -0.54
C ILE A 60 -3.11 -5.90 -1.01
N HIS A 61 -1.80 -6.17 -1.12
CA HIS A 61 -1.28 -7.42 -1.66
C HIS A 61 -0.40 -8.16 -0.66
N LEU A 62 -0.59 -9.48 -0.57
CA LEU A 62 0.22 -10.33 0.30
C LEU A 62 1.70 -10.36 -0.13
N SER A 63 1.96 -10.30 -1.43
CA SER A 63 3.31 -10.34 -1.98
C SER A 63 3.50 -9.30 -3.09
N THR A 64 4.75 -8.94 -3.36
CA THR A 64 5.09 -8.09 -4.53
C THR A 64 4.59 -8.73 -5.82
N HIS A 65 4.72 -10.05 -5.96
CA HIS A 65 4.26 -10.77 -7.14
C HIS A 65 2.75 -10.62 -7.36
N ASP A 66 1.95 -10.67 -6.30
CA ASP A 66 0.49 -10.48 -6.41
C ASP A 66 0.13 -9.05 -6.85
N ALA A 67 0.82 -8.05 -6.31
CA ALA A 67 0.65 -6.67 -6.76
C ALA A 67 1.02 -6.50 -8.24
N MET A 68 2.12 -7.11 -8.70
CA MET A 68 2.57 -7.02 -10.08
C MET A 68 1.61 -7.71 -11.07
N LYS A 69 0.98 -8.82 -10.66
CA LYS A 69 -0.11 -9.44 -11.43
C LYS A 69 -1.35 -8.55 -11.47
N ALA A 70 -1.74 -7.96 -10.34
CA ALA A 70 -2.91 -7.08 -10.27
C ALA A 70 -2.81 -5.89 -11.23
N ILE A 71 -1.60 -5.35 -11.42
CA ILE A 71 -1.35 -4.24 -12.36
C ILE A 71 -0.95 -4.71 -13.78
N GLY A 72 -1.08 -6.01 -14.09
CA GLY A 72 -0.82 -6.55 -15.43
C GLY A 72 0.65 -6.56 -15.88
N CYS A 73 1.61 -6.40 -14.96
CA CYS A 73 3.03 -6.38 -15.29
C CYS A 73 3.64 -7.80 -15.45
N VAL A 74 3.01 -8.80 -14.84
CA VAL A 74 3.41 -10.21 -14.94
C VAL A 74 2.24 -11.01 -15.49
N ALA A 75 2.53 -12.03 -16.32
CA ALA A 75 1.52 -12.93 -16.85
C ALA A 75 0.74 -13.61 -15.70
N ALA A 76 -0.59 -13.73 -15.90
CA ALA A 76 -1.51 -14.34 -14.94
C ALA A 76 -1.24 -15.84 -14.72
#